data_AF-A0A915P4W1-F1
#
_entry.id   AF-A0A915P4W1-F1
#
_cell.length_a   1.000
_cell.length_b   1.000
_cell.length_c   1.000
_cell.angle_alpha   90.00
_cell.angle_beta   90.00
_cell.angle_gamma   90.00
#
_symmetry.space_group_name_H-M   'P 1'
#
loop_
_entity.id
_entity.type
_entity.pdbx_description
1 polymer ?
#
loop_
_entity_poly.entity_id
_entity_poly.type
_entity_poly.pdbx_seq_one_letter_code
_entity_poly.pdbx_strand_id
1 'polypeptide(L)' 'MLERYLLQMGRIGAGHLPVLFSINFVAMLVITYSFSVWRGDVDPVFPYISASGDSRPESCIFSMFLNVCAFFIELIVIL' A
#
# COMPACT_ATOMS: atom_id res chain seq x y z
N MET A 1 -18.53 -24.24 -0.23
CA MET A 1 -17.36 -24.30 -1.13
C MET A 1 -16.43 -23.12 -0.91
N LEU A 2 -16.97 -21.90 -0.72
CA LEU A 2 -16.25 -20.68 -0.35
C LEU A 2 -15.48 -20.77 1.00
N GLU A 3 -16.08 -21.38 2.03
CA GLU A 3 -15.45 -21.52 3.36
C GLU A 3 -14.17 -22.39 3.37
N ARG A 4 -14.00 -23.30 2.40
CA ARG A 4 -12.81 -24.15 2.33
C ARG A 4 -11.58 -23.40 1.84
N TYR A 5 -11.74 -22.37 1.00
CA TYR A 5 -10.63 -21.51 0.60
C TYR A 5 -10.16 -20.62 1.76
N LEU A 6 -11.10 -20.00 2.50
CA LEU A 6 -10.78 -19.16 3.66
C LEU A 6 -10.04 -19.91 4.78
N LEU A 7 -10.28 -21.22 4.94
CA LEU A 7 -9.66 -22.04 6.00
C LEU A 7 -8.40 -22.80 5.56
N GLN A 8 -8.03 -22.81 4.27
CA GLN A 8 -6.82 -23.50 3.79
C GLN A 8 -5.52 -22.72 4.01
N MET A 9 -5.60 -21.42 4.36
CA MET A 9 -4.47 -20.58 4.75
C MET A 9 -3.63 -21.15 5.92
N GLY A 10 -4.19 -22.06 6.72
CA GLY A 10 -3.47 -22.73 7.81
C GLY A 10 -2.41 -23.74 7.38
N ARG A 11 -2.37 -24.17 6.10
CA ARG A 11 -1.46 -25.26 5.64
C ARG A 11 -0.25 -24.78 4.82
N ILE A 12 -0.23 -23.52 4.40
CA ILE A 12 0.83 -22.95 3.54
C ILE A 12 1.67 -21.87 4.24
N GLY A 13 1.40 -21.56 5.52
CA GLY A 13 2.14 -20.53 6.25
C GLY A 13 2.03 -19.13 5.62
N ALA A 14 0.97 -18.87 4.85
CA ALA A 14 0.76 -17.66 4.04
C ALA A 14 0.46 -16.39 4.86
N GLY A 15 0.40 -16.47 6.20
CA GLY A 15 0.14 -15.32 7.07
C GLY A 15 1.16 -14.18 6.98
N HIS A 16 2.32 -14.41 6.36
CA HIS A 16 3.31 -13.37 6.10
C HIS A 16 2.89 -12.39 4.99
N LEU A 17 1.99 -12.78 4.08
CA LEU A 17 1.53 -11.94 2.97
C LEU A 17 0.79 -10.67 3.39
N PRO A 18 -0.23 -10.72 4.27
CA PRO A 18 -0.88 -9.50 4.77
C PRO A 18 0.09 -8.62 5.58
N VAL A 19 1.11 -9.20 6.22
CA VAL A 19 2.16 -8.44 6.91
C VAL A 19 3.01 -7.66 5.91
N LEU A 20 3.49 -8.30 4.85
CA LEU A 20 4.26 -7.64 3.78
C LEU A 20 3.45 -6.55 3.08
N PHE A 21 2.16 -6.80 2.82
CA PHE A 21 1.23 -5.80 2.33
C PHE A 21 1.16 -4.58 3.26
N SER A 22 0.95 -4.80 4.56
CA SER A 22 0.84 -3.70 5.53
C SER A 22 2.12 -2.86 5.61
N ILE A 23 3.30 -3.50 5.53
CA ILE A 23 4.59 -2.81 5.51
C ILE A 23 4.72 -1.96 4.25
N ASN A 24 4.38 -2.52 3.07
CA ASN A 24 4.44 -1.79 1.81
C ASN A 24 3.48 -0.59 1.79
N PHE A 25 2.26 -0.78 2.30
CA PHE A 25 1.26 0.29 2.39
C PHE A 25 1.70 1.42 3.32
N VAL A 26 2.24 1.10 4.50
CA VAL A 26 2.76 2.14 5.41
C VAL A 26 3.98 2.85 4.79
N ALA A 27 4.88 2.09 4.17
CA ALA A 27 6.05 2.67 3.49
C ALA A 27 5.62 3.63 2.37
N MET A 28 4.62 3.26 1.57
CA MET A 28 4.03 4.13 0.55
C MET A 28 3.59 5.47 1.16
N LEU A 29 2.74 5.42 2.19
CA LEU A 29 2.19 6.61 2.84
C LEU A 29 3.30 7.52 3.39
N VAL A 30 4.27 6.95 4.11
CA VAL A 30 5.36 7.71 4.73
C VAL A 30 6.26 8.34 3.65
N ILE A 31 6.65 7.57 2.64
CA ILE A 31 7.58 8.06 1.60
C ILE A 31 6.92 9.16 0.77
N THR A 32 5.70 8.94 0.28
CA THR A 32 5.01 9.93 -0.58
C THR A 32 4.64 11.20 0.19
N TYR A 33 4.14 11.06 1.42
CA TYR A 33 3.84 12.22 2.25
C TYR A 33 5.10 13.02 2.63
N SER A 34 6.17 12.34 3.07
CA SER A 34 7.43 13.03 3.42
C SER A 34 8.04 13.75 2.23
N PHE A 35 7.97 13.14 1.03
CA PHE A 35 8.46 13.77 -0.20
C PHE A 35 7.63 15.00 -0.59
N SER A 36 6.30 14.90 -0.49
CA SER A 36 5.37 15.99 -0.80
C SER A 36 5.52 17.17 0.17
N VAL A 37 5.75 16.90 1.47
CA VAL A 37 6.07 17.95 2.46
C VAL A 37 7.43 18.59 2.19
N TRP A 38 8.46 17.80 1.87
CA TRP A 38 9.79 18.33 1.57
C TRP A 38 9.80 19.27 0.36
N ARG A 39 8.95 18.97 -0.63
CA ARG A 39 8.78 19.78 -1.84
C ARG A 39 7.84 20.97 -1.66
N GLY A 40 7.06 20.99 -0.57
CA GLY A 40 6.11 22.05 -0.26
C GLY A 40 4.79 21.94 -1.02
N ASP A 41 4.47 20.78 -1.59
CA ASP A 41 3.21 20.55 -2.33
C ASP A 41 2.01 20.35 -1.40
N VAL A 42 2.26 19.99 -0.13
CA VAL A 42 1.22 19.81 0.91
C VAL A 42 1.60 20.49 2.22
N ASP A 43 0.58 21.03 2.88
CA ASP A 43 0.72 21.61 4.21
C ASP A 43 1.01 20.53 5.25
N PRO A 44 2.09 20.65 6.04
CA PRO A 44 2.43 19.67 7.06
C PRO A 44 1.45 19.67 8.24
N VAL A 45 0.69 20.75 8.44
CA VAL A 45 -0.26 20.91 9.55
C VAL A 45 -1.54 20.11 9.32
N PHE A 46 -2.00 20.02 8.07
CA PHE A 46 -3.20 19.26 7.69
C PHE A 46 -2.81 18.16 6.69
N PRO A 47 -2.39 16.98 7.17
CA PRO A 47 -1.89 15.91 6.33
C PRO A 47 -3.00 15.36 5.43
N TYR A 48 -3.00 15.77 4.16
CA TYR A 48 -3.92 15.27 3.15
C TYR A 48 -3.18 14.36 2.18
N ILE A 49 -3.02 13.08 2.54
CA ILE A 49 -2.26 12.10 1.76
C ILE A 49 -2.71 12.03 0.29
N SER A 50 -4.01 12.16 0.02
CA SER A 50 -4.52 12.14 -1.36
C SER A 50 -4.01 13.30 -2.22
N ALA A 51 -3.63 14.45 -1.63
CA ALA A 51 -3.01 15.54 -2.38
C ALA A 51 -1.59 15.19 -2.84
N SER A 52 -0.87 14.33 -2.10
CA SER A 52 0.43 13.78 -2.52
C SER A 52 0.34 12.86 -3.74
N GLY A 53 -0.87 12.55 -4.23
CA GLY A 53 -1.10 11.78 -5.46
C GLY A 53 -1.39 12.63 -6.70
N ASP A 54 -1.50 13.97 -6.56
CA ASP A 54 -1.96 14.86 -7.63
C ASP A 54 -0.81 15.42 -8.47
N SER A 55 0.30 15.75 -7.81
CA SER A 55 1.46 16.39 -8.43
C SER A 55 2.54 15.39 -8.84
N ARG A 56 3.30 15.73 -9.88
CA ARG A 56 4.49 14.97 -10.32
C ARG A 56 5.72 15.53 -9.59
N PRO A 57 6.64 14.69 -9.08
CA PRO A 57 6.81 13.25 -9.33
C PRO A 57 6.18 12.32 -8.27
N GLU A 58 5.62 12.82 -7.17
CA GLU A 58 5.09 12.01 -6.06
C GLU A 58 3.95 11.07 -6.48
N SER A 59 3.07 11.50 -7.38
CA SER A 59 2.02 10.66 -7.99
C SER A 59 2.56 9.39 -8.65
N CYS A 60 3.74 9.46 -9.27
CA CYS A 60 4.37 8.31 -9.93
C CYS A 60 4.87 7.29 -8.90
N ILE A 61 5.53 7.78 -7.84
CA ILE A 61 6.00 6.94 -6.73
C ILE A 61 4.80 6.30 -6.02
N PHE A 62 3.77 7.09 -5.72
CA PHE A 62 2.53 6.61 -5.13
C PHE A 62 1.88 5.50 -5.95
N SER A 63 1.73 5.71 -7.26
CA SER A 63 1.16 4.72 -8.19
C SER A 63 2.00 3.43 -8.28
N MET A 64 3.33 3.54 -8.27
CA MET A 64 4.20 2.36 -8.28
C MET A 64 4.00 1.49 -7.03
N PHE A 65 3.98 2.10 -5.85
CA PHE A 65 3.73 1.38 -4.59
C PHE A 65 2.29 0.83 -4.52
N LEU A 66 1.29 1.58 -5.00
CA LEU A 66 -0.09 1.10 -5.08
C LEU A 66 -0.23 -0.13 -5.97
N ASN A 67 0.46 -0.20 -7.11
CA ASN A 67 0.45 -1.38 -7.97
C ASN A 67 1.04 -2.61 -7.26
N VAL A 68 2.09 -2.43 -6.46
CA VAL A 68 2.65 -3.51 -5.62
C VAL A 68 1.65 -3.94 -4.54
N CYS A 69 0.96 -2.99 -3.90
CA CYS A 69 -0.12 -3.29 -2.97
C CYS A 69 -1.27 -4.08 -3.64
N ALA A 70 -1.67 -3.72 -4.86
CA ALA A 70 -2.70 -4.42 -5.61
C ALA A 70 -2.30 -5.87 -5.93
N PHE A 71 -1.04 -6.09 -6.32
CA PHE A 71 -0.49 -7.44 -6.51
C PHE A 71 -0.55 -8.28 -5.23
N PHE A 72 -0.18 -7.71 -4.07
CA PHE A 72 -0.29 -8.43 -2.80
C PHE A 72 -1.74 -8.76 -2.44
N ILE A 73 -2.68 -7.83 -2.66
CA ILE A 73 -4.11 -8.07 -2.41
C ILE A 73 -4.63 -9.20 -3.29
N GLU A 74 -4.32 -9.18 -4.59
CA GLU A 74 -4.71 -10.25 -5.51
C GLU A 74 -4.20 -11.61 -5.02
N LEU A 75 -2.94 -11.67 -4.58
CA LEU A 75 -2.33 -12.89 -4.08
C LEU A 75 -2.91 -13.35 -2.72
N ILE A 76 -3.31 -12.42 -1.84
CA ILE A 76 -4.01 -12.71 -0.58
C ILE A 76 -5.43 -13.25 -0.84
N VAL A 77 -6.11 -12.75 -1.88
CA VAL A 77 -7.50 -13.15 -2.20
C VAL A 77 -7.54 -14.51 -2.92
N ILE A 78 -6.54 -14.79 -3.76
CA ILE A 78 -6.50 -16.01 -4.58
C ILE A 78 -5.93 -17.22 -3.83
N LEU A 79 -4.91 -17.03 -2.99
CA LEU A 79 -4.29 -18.12 -2.20
C LEU A 79 -5.07 -18.44 -0.93
#